data_AF-A0A5E4HHW0-F1
#
_entry.id   AF-A0A5E4HHW0-F1
#
_cell.length_a   1.000
_cell.length_b   1.000
_cell.length_c   1.000
_cell.angle_alpha   90.00
_cell.angle_beta   90.00
_cell.angle_gamma   90.00
#
_symmetry.space_group_name_H-M   'P 1'
#
loop_
_entity.id
_entity.type
_entity.pdbx_description
1 polymer ?
#
loop_
_entity_poly.entity_id
_entity_poly.type
_entity_poly.pdbx_seq_one_letter_code
_entity_poly.pdbx_strand_id
1 'polypeptide(L)'
;MSNRKGIETLGMPIGTASHRLRKILLFQQLKKHKENICVRCGLEIETVEELSVEHIKPWEGISAELFWDLDNIAFSHMKACVARRRQWLNSFKEGKPCKRCGIVYPPFALDWHHRDRKEKTFNIGQGSFRFGRERLLEEIAKCDLLCSNCHRIIEFQFRGEWVFKSVS
;
A
#
# COMPACT_ATOMS: atom_id res chain seq x y z
N MET A 1 38.36 -9.94 25.95
CA MET A 1 38.08 -8.82 26.88
C MET A 1 37.12 -7.77 26.32
N SER A 2 37.27 -7.34 25.06
CA SER A 2 36.44 -6.27 24.44
C SER A 2 34.91 -6.54 24.46
N ASN A 3 34.47 -7.78 24.23
CA ASN A 3 33.03 -8.09 24.17
C ASN A 3 32.32 -8.08 25.56
N ARG A 4 33.04 -8.36 26.66
CA ARG A 4 32.42 -8.47 28.01
C ARG A 4 32.06 -7.11 28.60
N LYS A 5 33.02 -6.16 28.57
CA LYS A 5 32.78 -4.77 28.97
C LYS A 5 31.67 -4.13 28.13
N GLY A 6 31.68 -4.39 26.81
CA GLY A 6 30.63 -3.91 25.91
C GLY A 6 29.24 -4.42 26.28
N ILE A 7 29.11 -5.72 26.60
CA ILE A 7 27.84 -6.30 27.05
C ILE A 7 27.41 -5.73 28.41
N GLU A 8 28.32 -5.57 29.37
CA GLU A 8 28.02 -4.97 30.67
C GLU A 8 27.51 -3.53 30.55
N THR A 9 28.12 -2.73 29.67
CA THR A 9 27.72 -1.33 29.44
C THR A 9 26.43 -1.20 28.63
N LEU A 10 26.28 -1.97 27.55
CA LEU A 10 25.20 -1.79 26.57
C LEU A 10 24.00 -2.73 26.81
N GLY A 11 24.13 -3.71 27.72
CA GLY A 11 23.14 -4.77 27.92
C GLY A 11 23.01 -5.73 26.73
N MET A 12 23.87 -5.63 25.72
CA MET A 12 23.85 -6.47 24.51
C MET A 12 25.22 -6.49 23.81
N PRO A 13 25.47 -7.44 22.89
CA PRO A 13 26.71 -7.47 22.11
C PRO A 13 26.89 -6.18 21.28
N ILE A 14 28.14 -5.69 21.21
CA ILE A 14 28.49 -4.45 20.49
C ILE A 14 28.10 -4.49 19.01
N GLY A 15 28.16 -5.67 18.37
CA GLY A 15 27.72 -5.86 16.98
C GLY A 15 26.21 -5.60 16.81
N THR A 16 25.39 -6.10 17.73
CA THR A 16 23.94 -5.86 17.76
C THR A 16 23.64 -4.39 17.99
N ALA A 17 24.33 -3.75 18.94
CA ALA A 17 24.19 -2.32 19.19
C ALA A 17 24.57 -1.48 17.96
N SER A 18 25.68 -1.82 17.30
CA SER A 18 26.16 -1.14 16.10
C SER A 18 25.21 -1.33 14.91
N HIS A 19 24.59 -2.51 14.77
CA HIS A 19 23.55 -2.75 13.77
C HIS A 19 22.32 -1.88 14.03
N ARG A 20 21.83 -1.83 15.28
CA ARG A 20 20.71 -0.97 15.68
C ARG A 20 21.01 0.51 15.44
N LEU A 21 22.19 0.98 15.82
CA LEU A 21 22.64 2.35 15.61
C LEU A 21 22.64 2.72 14.11
N ARG A 22 23.22 1.87 13.25
CA ARG A 22 23.21 2.09 11.79
C ARG A 22 21.79 2.16 11.23
N LYS A 23 20.87 1.31 11.70
CA LYS A 23 19.46 1.36 11.30
C LYS A 23 18.79 2.68 11.72
N ILE A 24 19.06 3.16 12.93
CA ILE A 24 18.54 4.44 13.44
C ILE A 24 19.08 5.61 12.60
N LEU A 25 20.39 5.64 12.33
CA LEU A 25 21.02 6.68 11.53
C LEU A 25 20.44 6.71 10.10
N LEU A 26 20.31 5.55 9.46
CA LEU A 26 19.67 5.42 8.15
C LEU A 26 18.24 5.98 8.19
N PHE A 27 17.43 5.55 9.16
CA PHE A 27 16.04 6.02 9.27
C PHE A 27 15.93 7.54 9.45
N GLN A 28 16.78 8.13 10.29
CA GLN A 28 16.81 9.59 10.48
C GLN A 28 17.17 10.32 9.17
N GLN A 29 18.14 9.79 8.43
CA GLN A 29 18.54 10.35 7.14
C GLN A 29 17.40 10.27 6.12
N LEU A 30 16.71 9.12 6.04
CA LEU A 30 15.54 8.96 5.17
C LEU A 30 14.44 9.98 5.51
N LYS A 31 14.11 10.15 6.80
CA LYS A 31 13.11 11.16 7.22
C LYS A 31 13.54 12.58 6.86
N LYS A 32 14.80 12.92 7.07
CA LYS A 32 15.36 14.24 6.75
C LYS A 32 15.19 14.58 5.27
N HIS A 33 15.35 13.59 4.40
CA HIS A 33 15.23 13.73 2.95
C HIS A 33 13.84 13.38 2.39
N LYS A 34 12.86 13.05 3.26
CA LYS A 34 11.52 12.58 2.87
C LYS A 34 11.54 11.32 1.98
N GLU A 35 12.57 10.49 2.16
CA GLU A 35 12.77 9.22 1.45
C GLU A 35 12.30 8.02 2.28
N ASN A 36 11.70 8.25 3.46
CA ASN A 36 11.10 7.22 4.29
C ASN A 36 9.76 6.72 3.73
N ILE A 37 9.62 6.62 2.41
CA ILE A 37 8.41 6.16 1.73
C ILE A 37 8.53 4.68 1.43
N CYS A 38 7.59 3.89 1.94
CA CYS A 38 7.54 2.47 1.68
C CYS A 38 7.25 2.19 0.20
N VAL A 39 8.15 1.49 -0.51
CA VAL A 39 7.99 1.14 -1.92
C VAL A 39 6.75 0.25 -2.16
N ARG A 40 6.34 -0.50 -1.14
CA ARG A 40 5.23 -1.46 -1.22
C ARG A 40 3.86 -0.81 -1.02
N CYS A 41 3.66 0.01 0.03
CA CYS A 41 2.36 0.67 0.25
C CYS A 41 2.31 2.14 -0.17
N GLY A 42 3.46 2.81 -0.26
CA GLY A 42 3.61 4.24 -0.56
C GLY A 42 3.33 5.16 0.63
N LEU A 43 3.06 4.63 1.84
CA LEU A 43 2.99 5.44 3.07
C LEU A 43 4.39 5.72 3.59
N GLU A 44 4.49 6.80 4.37
CA GLU A 44 5.64 7.02 5.23
C GLU A 44 5.83 5.86 6.22
N ILE A 45 7.10 5.52 6.46
CA ILE A 45 7.55 4.67 7.55
C ILE A 45 7.77 5.61 8.73
N GLU A 46 7.00 5.42 9.80
CA GLU A 46 6.93 6.37 10.91
C GLU A 46 7.95 6.09 12.01
N THR A 47 8.33 4.82 12.17
CA THR A 47 9.26 4.35 13.21
C THR A 47 10.40 3.50 12.63
N VAL A 48 11.54 3.49 13.32
CA VAL A 48 12.71 2.70 12.90
C VAL A 48 12.45 1.19 13.03
N GLU A 49 11.56 0.79 13.93
CA GLU A 49 11.14 -0.59 14.13
C GLU A 49 10.43 -1.13 12.88
N GLU A 50 9.67 -0.27 12.20
CA GLU A 50 8.95 -0.60 10.99
C GLU A 50 9.82 -0.59 9.73
N LEU A 51 10.96 0.10 9.73
CA LEU A 51 11.84 0.18 8.58
C LEU A 51 12.43 -1.20 8.21
N SER A 52 12.23 -1.59 6.96
CA SER A 52 12.87 -2.73 6.32
C SER A 52 13.62 -2.23 5.09
N VAL A 53 14.78 -2.84 4.81
CA VAL A 53 15.55 -2.63 3.58
C VAL A 53 15.40 -3.92 2.77
N GLU A 54 14.99 -3.81 1.52
CA GLU A 54 14.76 -4.95 0.63
C GLU A 54 15.26 -4.66 -0.78
N HIS A 55 15.50 -5.73 -1.54
CA HIS A 55 15.78 -5.62 -2.96
C HIS A 55 14.47 -5.58 -3.77
N ILE A 56 14.38 -4.69 -4.76
CA ILE A 56 13.20 -4.58 -5.64
C ILE A 56 13.09 -5.82 -6.53
N LYS A 57 14.22 -6.25 -7.11
CA LYS A 57 14.40 -7.42 -7.98
C LYS A 57 15.13 -8.53 -7.21
N PRO A 58 14.80 -9.81 -7.47
CA PRO A 58 15.51 -10.93 -6.88
C PRO A 58 16.96 -10.96 -7.40
N TRP A 59 17.90 -11.25 -6.50
CA TRP A 59 19.34 -11.36 -6.82
C TRP A 59 19.89 -12.77 -6.55
N GLU A 60 19.34 -13.47 -5.56
CA GLU A 60 19.83 -14.77 -5.13
C GLU A 60 19.66 -15.81 -6.25
N GLY A 61 20.75 -16.49 -6.60
CA GLY A 61 20.78 -17.43 -7.73
C GLY A 61 20.72 -16.78 -9.12
N ILE A 62 20.72 -15.44 -9.21
CA ILE A 62 20.64 -14.69 -10.47
C ILE A 62 21.94 -13.94 -10.75
N SER A 63 22.33 -13.00 -9.88
CA SER A 63 23.49 -12.13 -10.11
C SER A 63 23.89 -11.40 -8.83
N ALA A 64 25.20 -11.34 -8.57
CA ALA A 64 25.75 -10.58 -7.45
C ALA A 64 25.67 -9.06 -7.71
N GLU A 65 25.71 -8.64 -8.98
CA GLU A 65 25.57 -7.25 -9.39
C GLU A 65 24.22 -6.67 -8.93
N LEU A 66 23.14 -7.46 -9.00
CA LEU A 66 21.82 -7.06 -8.50
C LEU A 66 21.78 -6.85 -6.98
N PHE A 67 22.67 -7.48 -6.22
CA PHE A 67 22.75 -7.28 -4.77
C PHE A 67 23.36 -5.91 -4.43
N TRP A 68 24.38 -5.50 -5.20
CA TRP A 68 25.14 -4.26 -4.98
C TRP A 68 24.58 -3.04 -5.71
N ASP A 69 23.62 -3.25 -6.63
CA ASP A 69 22.90 -2.19 -7.31
C ASP A 69 22.06 -1.37 -6.32
N LEU A 70 22.43 -0.10 -6.13
CA LEU A 70 21.73 0.83 -5.23
C LEU A 70 20.32 1.16 -5.73
N ASP A 71 20.09 1.14 -7.05
CA ASP A 71 18.76 1.34 -7.63
C ASP A 71 17.86 0.12 -7.40
N ASN A 72 18.45 -1.02 -7.02
CA ASN A 72 17.73 -2.20 -6.61
C ASN A 72 17.42 -2.21 -5.10
N ILE A 73 17.85 -1.22 -4.31
CA ILE A 73 17.57 -1.13 -2.88
C ILE A 73 16.33 -0.26 -2.64
N ALA A 74 15.40 -0.76 -1.85
CA ALA A 74 14.20 -0.02 -1.46
C ALA A 74 13.87 -0.19 0.02
N PHE A 75 13.02 0.71 0.50
CA PHE A 75 12.56 0.72 1.89
C PHE A 75 11.10 0.29 1.97
N SER A 76 10.75 -0.50 2.96
CA SER A 76 9.36 -0.91 3.20
C SER A 76 9.04 -1.14 4.66
N HIS A 77 7.75 -1.34 4.98
CA HIS A 77 7.33 -1.73 6.33
C HIS A 77 7.63 -3.22 6.57
N MET A 78 8.29 -3.55 7.67
CA MET A 78 8.60 -4.92 8.09
C MET A 78 7.35 -5.81 8.23
N LYS A 79 6.19 -5.22 8.58
CA LYS A 79 4.89 -5.91 8.70
C LYS A 79 3.74 -5.00 8.25
N ALA A 80 2.57 -5.60 7.98
CA ALA A 80 1.28 -4.92 7.80
C ALA A 80 1.09 -4.03 6.55
N CYS A 81 2.00 -4.08 5.58
CA CYS A 81 1.92 -3.26 4.36
C CYS A 81 0.61 -3.43 3.58
N VAL A 82 0.07 -4.66 3.54
CA VAL A 82 -1.22 -4.99 2.91
C VAL A 82 -2.40 -4.34 3.66
N ALA A 83 -2.44 -4.49 4.99
CA ALA A 83 -3.50 -3.93 5.82
C ALA A 83 -3.50 -2.39 5.75
N ARG A 84 -2.31 -1.77 5.84
CA ARG A 84 -2.13 -0.33 5.71
C ARG A 84 -2.60 0.19 4.34
N ARG A 85 -2.30 -0.54 3.26
CA ARG A 85 -2.76 -0.15 1.92
C ARG A 85 -4.28 -0.26 1.79
N ARG A 86 -4.89 -1.30 2.36
CA ARG A 86 -6.36 -1.42 2.42
C ARG A 86 -6.99 -0.28 3.21
N GLN A 87 -6.41 0.07 4.36
CA GLN A 87 -6.88 1.19 5.19
C GLN A 87 -6.77 2.52 4.44
N TRP A 88 -5.65 2.77 3.77
CA TRP A 88 -5.47 3.94 2.92
C TRP A 88 -6.50 4.01 1.77
N LEU A 89 -6.82 2.90 1.12
CA LEU A 89 -7.89 2.88 0.11
C LEU A 89 -9.27 3.15 0.71
N ASN A 90 -9.53 2.62 1.90
CA ASN A 90 -10.79 2.82 2.62
C ASN A 90 -10.96 4.27 3.10
N SER A 91 -9.88 4.97 3.45
CA SER A 91 -9.97 6.38 3.88
C SER A 91 -10.49 7.30 2.78
N PHE A 92 -10.31 6.95 1.50
CA PHE A 92 -10.93 7.70 0.39
C PHE A 92 -12.45 7.51 0.27
N LYS A 93 -13.01 6.51 0.96
CA LYS A 93 -14.44 6.18 0.94
C LYS A 93 -15.17 6.71 2.18
N GLU A 94 -14.43 6.96 3.27
CA GLU A 94 -14.95 7.42 4.55
C GLU A 94 -15.84 8.65 4.39
N GLY A 95 -17.05 8.61 4.96
CA GLY A 95 -18.03 9.70 4.93
C GLY A 95 -18.63 10.02 3.55
N LYS A 96 -18.22 9.34 2.47
CA LYS A 96 -18.75 9.60 1.12
C LYS A 96 -20.00 8.76 0.85
N PRO A 97 -21.07 9.37 0.31
CA PRO A 97 -22.26 8.62 -0.06
C PRO A 97 -22.02 7.80 -1.33
N CYS A 98 -22.79 6.73 -1.50
CA CYS A 98 -22.95 6.07 -2.78
C CYS A 98 -23.46 7.08 -3.81
N LYS A 99 -22.77 7.23 -4.95
CA LYS A 99 -23.16 8.18 -6.02
C LYS A 99 -24.55 7.92 -6.59
N ARG A 100 -25.05 6.69 -6.49
CA ARG A 100 -26.37 6.31 -7.03
C ARG A 100 -27.51 6.46 -6.03
N CYS A 101 -27.38 5.93 -4.81
CA CYS A 101 -28.48 5.95 -3.82
C CYS A 101 -28.34 7.06 -2.76
N GLY A 102 -27.23 7.80 -2.74
CA GLY A 102 -27.01 8.91 -1.80
C GLY A 102 -26.75 8.51 -0.35
N ILE A 103 -26.88 7.23 0.00
CA ILE A 103 -26.66 6.74 1.37
C ILE A 103 -25.16 6.65 1.67
N VAL A 104 -24.75 7.11 2.85
CA VAL A 104 -23.41 6.92 3.40
C VAL A 104 -23.31 5.52 4.00
N TYR A 105 -22.28 4.77 3.59
CA TYR A 105 -22.02 3.43 4.07
C TYR A 105 -20.62 3.34 4.69
N PRO A 106 -20.38 2.32 5.54
CA PRO A 106 -19.02 1.98 5.93
C PRO A 106 -18.14 1.71 4.69
N PRO A 107 -16.84 2.07 4.69
CA PRO A 107 -15.95 1.93 3.53
C PRO A 107 -15.90 0.54 2.89
N PHE A 108 -16.10 -0.52 3.67
CA PHE A 108 -16.08 -1.90 3.20
C PHE A 108 -17.32 -2.29 2.36
N ALA A 109 -18.41 -1.51 2.44
CA ALA A 109 -19.63 -1.71 1.66
C ALA A 109 -19.69 -0.85 0.38
N LEU A 110 -18.60 -0.10 0.10
CA LEU A 110 -18.47 0.77 -1.06
C LEU A 110 -17.39 0.24 -2.00
N ASP A 111 -17.67 0.29 -3.30
CA ASP A 111 -16.85 -0.22 -4.38
C ASP A 111 -16.54 0.89 -5.40
N TRP A 112 -15.34 0.85 -5.97
CA TRP A 112 -14.91 1.73 -7.05
C TRP A 112 -15.46 1.21 -8.39
N HIS A 113 -16.43 1.92 -8.95
CA HIS A 113 -17.05 1.62 -10.22
C HIS A 113 -16.47 2.52 -11.31
N HIS A 114 -15.93 1.97 -12.39
CA HIS A 114 -15.42 2.80 -13.49
C HIS A 114 -16.59 3.43 -14.25
N ARG A 115 -16.56 4.75 -14.47
CA ARG A 115 -17.60 5.45 -15.24
C ARG A 115 -17.70 4.95 -16.67
N ASP A 116 -16.55 4.76 -17.31
CA ASP A 116 -16.41 4.08 -18.59
C ASP A 116 -15.46 2.90 -18.42
N ARG A 117 -15.91 1.71 -18.81
CA ARG A 117 -15.11 0.48 -18.76
C ARG A 117 -13.98 0.46 -19.79
N LYS A 118 -14.09 1.23 -20.88
CA LYS A 118 -13.05 1.32 -21.91
C LYS A 118 -11.83 2.11 -21.44
N GLU A 119 -12.04 3.06 -20.54
CA GLU A 119 -10.99 3.91 -19.96
C GLU A 119 -10.24 3.25 -18.78
N LYS A 120 -10.77 2.12 -18.29
CA LYS A 120 -10.17 1.31 -17.23
C LYS A 120 -8.88 0.66 -17.72
N THR A 121 -7.79 0.91 -17.02
CA THR A 121 -6.54 0.18 -17.16
C THR A 121 -6.50 -1.05 -16.25
N PHE A 122 -7.08 -1.00 -15.04
CA PHE A 122 -7.11 -2.13 -14.10
C PHE A 122 -8.23 -2.01 -13.05
N ASN A 123 -8.55 -3.10 -12.34
CA ASN A 123 -9.50 -3.04 -11.22
C ASN A 123 -8.80 -2.51 -9.96
N ILE A 124 -9.34 -1.50 -9.27
CA ILE A 124 -8.71 -0.91 -8.07
C ILE A 124 -8.40 -1.94 -6.98
N GLY A 125 -9.32 -2.89 -6.73
CA GLY A 125 -9.12 -3.93 -5.73
C GLY A 125 -7.90 -4.82 -6.03
N GLN A 126 -7.76 -5.27 -7.28
CA GLN A 126 -6.63 -6.09 -7.72
C GLN A 126 -5.34 -5.29 -7.93
N GLY A 127 -5.46 -4.08 -8.47
CA GLY A 127 -4.35 -3.16 -8.74
C GLY A 127 -3.72 -2.62 -7.46
N SER A 128 -4.45 -2.65 -6.35
CA SER A 128 -3.96 -2.19 -5.05
C SER A 128 -2.65 -2.88 -4.63
N PHE A 129 -2.41 -4.15 -4.96
CA PHE A 129 -1.16 -4.82 -4.58
C PHE A 129 -0.08 -4.78 -5.67
N ARG A 130 -0.42 -4.32 -6.87
CA ARG A 130 0.44 -4.41 -8.06
C ARG A 130 1.02 -3.06 -8.49
N PHE A 131 0.32 -1.95 -8.22
CA PHE A 131 0.69 -0.64 -8.72
C PHE A 131 1.05 0.34 -7.58
N GLY A 132 1.87 1.33 -7.92
CA GLY A 132 2.19 2.46 -7.04
C GLY A 132 0.97 3.36 -6.79
N ARG A 133 1.11 4.28 -5.82
CA ARG A 133 0.00 5.14 -5.39
C ARG A 133 -0.48 6.10 -6.46
N GLU A 134 0.43 6.75 -7.16
CA GLU A 134 0.10 7.73 -8.20
C GLU A 134 -0.79 7.09 -9.26
N ARG A 135 -0.35 5.95 -9.80
CA ARG A 135 -1.14 5.16 -10.74
C ARG A 135 -2.48 4.69 -10.17
N LEU A 136 -2.55 4.36 -8.89
CA LEU A 136 -3.83 4.04 -8.22
C LEU A 136 -4.75 5.26 -8.13
N LEU A 137 -4.22 6.44 -7.82
CA LEU A 137 -4.98 7.69 -7.73
C LEU A 137 -5.51 8.12 -9.10
N GLU A 138 -4.69 8.00 -10.14
CA GLU A 138 -5.09 8.23 -11.53
C GLU A 138 -6.24 7.32 -11.94
N GLU A 139 -6.19 6.03 -11.59
CA GLU A 139 -7.26 5.10 -11.90
C GLU A 139 -8.52 5.35 -11.05
N ILE A 140 -8.36 5.67 -9.75
CA ILE A 140 -9.48 6.04 -8.87
C ILE A 140 -10.18 7.30 -9.40
N ALA A 141 -9.46 8.24 -9.99
CA ALA A 141 -10.04 9.44 -10.57
C ALA A 141 -11.05 9.13 -11.69
N LYS A 142 -10.95 7.95 -12.34
CA LYS A 142 -11.89 7.46 -13.37
C LYS A 142 -13.12 6.75 -12.78
N CYS A 143 -13.15 6.53 -11.47
CA CYS A 143 -14.19 5.80 -10.78
C CYS A 143 -15.22 6.70 -10.11
N ASP A 144 -16.43 6.18 -9.99
CA ASP A 144 -17.47 6.60 -9.06
C ASP A 144 -17.52 5.64 -7.88
N LEU A 145 -17.91 6.14 -6.72
CA LEU A 145 -18.06 5.33 -5.51
C LEU A 145 -19.51 4.86 -5.39
N LEU A 146 -19.73 3.55 -5.40
CA LEU A 146 -21.06 2.94 -5.32
C LEU A 146 -21.15 1.93 -4.18
N CYS A 147 -22.31 1.80 -3.53
CA CYS A 147 -22.52 0.69 -2.61
C CYS A 147 -22.60 -0.65 -3.37
N SER A 148 -22.24 -1.75 -2.72
CA SER A 148 -22.15 -3.06 -3.38
C SER A 148 -23.45 -3.49 -4.07
N ASN A 149 -24.62 -3.07 -3.55
CA ASN A 149 -25.91 -3.33 -4.20
C ASN A 149 -26.09 -2.51 -5.48
N CYS A 150 -25.88 -1.19 -5.41
CA CYS A 150 -25.96 -0.31 -6.58
C CYS A 150 -24.96 -0.71 -7.67
N HIS A 151 -23.74 -1.10 -7.25
CA HIS A 151 -22.69 -1.56 -8.13
C HIS A 151 -23.10 -2.84 -8.88
N ARG A 152 -23.60 -3.86 -8.16
CA ARG A 152 -24.11 -5.09 -8.78
C ARG A 152 -25.26 -4.83 -9.74
N ILE A 153 -26.23 -3.99 -9.38
CA ILE A 153 -27.37 -3.69 -10.27
C ILE A 153 -26.89 -3.05 -11.57
N ILE A 154 -25.97 -2.08 -11.51
CA ILE A 154 -25.41 -1.45 -12.72
C ILE A 154 -24.66 -2.49 -13.57
N GLU A 155 -23.82 -3.32 -12.93
CA GLU A 155 -23.10 -4.39 -13.61
C GLU A 155 -24.03 -5.35 -14.36
N PHE A 156 -25.18 -5.71 -13.77
CA PHE A 156 -26.21 -6.56 -14.38
C PHE A 156 -26.96 -5.86 -15.52
N GLN A 157 -27.31 -4.59 -15.36
CA GLN A 157 -27.96 -3.79 -16.41
C GLN A 157 -27.07 -3.67 -17.65
N PHE A 158 -25.77 -3.46 -17.46
CA PHE A 158 -24.80 -3.43 -18.56
C PHE A 158 -24.68 -4.76 -19.32
N ARG A 159 -24.93 -5.90 -18.66
CA ARG A 159 -24.88 -7.23 -19.30
C ARG A 159 -26.18 -7.58 -20.04
N GLY A 160 -27.22 -6.75 -19.91
CA GLY A 160 -28.54 -7.01 -20.47
C GLY A 160 -29.30 -8.14 -19.75
N GLU A 161 -28.83 -8.58 -18.58
CA GLU A 161 -29.31 -9.78 -17.89
C GLU A 161 -30.46 -9.47 -16.90
N TRP A 162 -30.84 -8.19 -16.72
CA TRP A 162 -31.89 -7.82 -15.76
C TRP A 162 -32.69 -6.59 -16.23
N VAL A 163 -33.98 -6.79 -16.52
CA VAL A 163 -34.95 -5.72 -16.80
C VAL A 163 -35.79 -5.51 -15.54
N PHE A 164 -35.82 -4.27 -15.02
CA PHE A 164 -36.65 -3.90 -13.88
C PHE A 164 -38.12 -4.13 -14.25
N LYS A 165 -38.74 -5.20 -13.75
CA LYS A 165 -40.21 -5.30 -13.77
C LYS A 165 -40.70 -4.36 -12.68
N SER A 166 -41.21 -3.19 -13.05
CA SER A 166 -41.96 -2.35 -12.11
C SER A 166 -43.02 -3.23 -11.47
N VAL A 167 -42.96 -3.41 -10.16
CA VAL A 167 -44.11 -3.94 -9.42
C VAL A 167 -45.12 -2.79 -9.41
N SER A 168 -46.13 -2.91 -10.26
CA SER A 168 -47.35 -2.11 -10.25
C SER A 168 -48.10 -2.29 -8.94
#